data_AF-A0A7V7MJ65-F1
#
_entry.id   AF-A0A7V7MJ65-F1
#
_cell.length_a   1.000
_cell.length_b   1.000
_cell.length_c   1.000
_cell.angle_alpha   90.00
_cell.angle_beta   90.00
_cell.angle_gamma   90.00
#
_symmetry.space_group_name_H-M   'P 1'
#
loop_
_entity.id
_entity.type
_entity.pdbx_description
1 polymer ?
#
loop_
_entity_poly.entity_id
_entity_poly.type
_entity_poly.pdbx_seq_one_letter_code
_entity_poly.pdbx_strand_id
1 'polypeptide(L)'
;MGQNVISVGAVYHGNNRDFQDDHWHVDPAYTVYPLAATLGPTGDGRMKPDICAFFDWIRTTNPGDEYTSQGSGTSIATPVVAGHLGLIQQLWHRGVFGNPVAPGSVFENRAPASTVKALLLNSSKPYPLPPPIEQPHDIVREAQGWGVPDMNRLYRFAGQSLVVAETVALKHLQSKTWVVEIAPGVDDFRATLAFSDYPGSECAGKHHVNNLSLRVLAPDGQEYWGNQGMRTANLTRPGGTSDGINSVEQVWLAQPLTSTWRIQVLAENLQVDAIPSTPELDAVFSLVVTPVLRVESTDPLHLEGPSESRIGHSFQLQWSEAEAFAPWWLLVSDSNRGSQVQNLFLDVGPAVQRLAGGLCDGQGKGSQTLGPAAASLLGRSLHFELLSRLSFGWTESNLQTVAFVP
;
A
#
# COMPACT_ATOMS: atom_id res chain seq x y z
N MET A 1 15.20 -8.00 19.26
CA MET A 1 13.94 -7.32 18.86
C MET A 1 13.33 -8.05 17.66
N GLY A 2 12.03 -8.36 17.72
CA GLY A 2 11.33 -9.13 16.68
C GLY A 2 11.28 -8.40 15.32
N GLN A 3 11.26 -9.16 14.23
CA GLN A 3 11.14 -8.64 12.86
C GLN A 3 9.68 -8.27 12.54
N ASN A 4 8.76 -9.13 12.96
CA ASN A 4 7.35 -9.09 12.57
C ASN A 4 6.49 -8.19 13.49
N VAL A 5 7.10 -7.56 14.50
CA VAL A 5 6.43 -6.60 15.37
C VAL A 5 6.54 -5.18 14.81
N ILE A 6 5.63 -4.32 15.25
CA ILE A 6 5.77 -2.87 15.17
C ILE A 6 6.43 -2.40 16.47
N SER A 7 7.71 -2.08 16.39
CA SER A 7 8.48 -1.47 17.47
C SER A 7 8.22 0.01 17.53
N VAL A 8 7.90 0.52 18.72
CA VAL A 8 7.58 1.93 18.96
C VAL A 8 8.68 2.59 19.78
N GLY A 9 9.33 3.58 19.19
CA GLY A 9 10.21 4.53 19.87
C GLY A 9 9.44 5.66 20.52
N ALA A 10 10.19 6.60 21.07
CA ALA A 10 9.65 7.70 21.84
C ALA A 10 10.42 8.99 21.53
N VAL A 11 9.69 10.08 21.33
CA VAL A 11 10.22 11.43 21.11
C VAL A 11 9.61 12.39 22.13
N TYR A 12 10.47 13.21 22.73
CA TYR A 12 10.11 14.27 23.66
C TYR A 12 9.55 15.44 22.88
N HIS A 13 8.32 15.85 23.17
CA HIS A 13 7.58 16.83 22.36
C HIS A 13 7.31 18.17 23.06
N GLY A 14 7.90 18.38 24.24
CA GLY A 14 7.82 19.64 24.97
C GLY A 14 6.39 20.07 25.35
N ASN A 15 5.43 19.13 25.35
CA ASN A 15 3.99 19.40 25.51
C ASN A 15 3.43 20.46 24.53
N ASN A 16 3.94 20.53 23.31
CA ASN A 16 3.46 21.44 22.28
C ASN A 16 3.18 20.70 20.94
N ARG A 17 2.98 21.45 19.84
CA ARG A 17 2.73 20.90 18.49
C ARG A 17 3.84 21.25 17.49
N ASP A 18 4.87 21.92 17.95
CA ASP A 18 6.01 22.28 17.14
C ASP A 18 6.91 21.04 17.01
N PHE A 19 7.14 20.59 15.79
CA PHE A 19 8.00 19.42 15.55
C PHE A 19 9.48 19.80 15.51
N GLN A 20 9.80 21.10 15.55
CA GLN A 20 11.15 21.62 15.36
C GLN A 20 11.96 21.67 16.67
N ASP A 21 11.30 21.64 17.82
CA ASP A 21 11.90 21.58 19.16
C ASP A 21 11.73 20.20 19.83
N ASP A 22 11.28 19.21 19.07
CA ASP A 22 11.16 17.82 19.52
C ASP A 22 12.55 17.17 19.60
N HIS A 23 12.78 16.39 20.66
CA HIS A 23 14.08 15.76 20.92
C HIS A 23 13.97 14.26 21.20
N TRP A 24 15.00 13.50 20.89
CA TRP A 24 15.07 12.09 21.28
C TRP A 24 15.31 11.91 22.80
N HIS A 25 16.13 12.78 23.40
CA HIS A 25 16.39 12.80 24.83
C HIS A 25 15.82 14.06 25.50
N VAL A 26 15.43 13.94 26.76
CA VAL A 26 15.01 15.10 27.55
C VAL A 26 16.23 15.95 27.90
N ASP A 27 16.17 17.25 27.59
CA ASP A 27 17.18 18.21 28.01
C ASP A 27 17.27 18.20 29.57
N PRO A 28 18.48 18.00 30.14
CA PRO A 28 18.69 17.99 31.59
C PRO A 28 18.26 19.29 32.30
N ALA A 29 17.99 20.38 31.58
CA ALA A 29 17.39 21.59 32.11
C ALA A 29 15.94 21.41 32.64
N TYR A 30 15.22 20.37 32.19
CA TYR A 30 13.79 20.19 32.50
C TYR A 30 13.49 19.02 33.45
N THR A 31 14.42 18.07 33.67
CA THR A 31 14.20 16.94 34.59
C THR A 31 15.50 16.47 35.26
N VAL A 32 15.38 15.93 36.49
CA VAL A 32 16.51 15.35 37.26
C VAL A 32 16.88 13.93 36.78
N TYR A 33 16.04 13.31 35.94
CA TYR A 33 16.26 11.97 35.39
C TYR A 33 16.35 12.03 33.87
N PRO A 34 17.49 11.73 33.24
CA PRO A 34 17.58 11.69 31.78
C PRO A 34 16.66 10.57 31.28
N LEU A 35 15.51 10.93 30.73
CA LEU A 35 14.66 10.01 30.00
C LEU A 35 15.13 10.01 28.54
N ALA A 36 15.56 8.86 28.05
CA ALA A 36 15.93 8.65 26.66
C ALA A 36 15.26 7.37 26.17
N ALA A 37 14.68 7.42 24.98
CA ALA A 37 14.12 6.23 24.34
C ALA A 37 15.24 5.29 23.89
N THR A 38 15.02 3.98 23.89
CA THR A 38 15.99 3.05 23.32
C THR A 38 16.19 3.33 21.82
N LEU A 39 17.45 3.34 21.40
CA LEU A 39 17.84 3.48 20.00
C LEU A 39 18.09 2.10 19.37
N GLY A 40 17.83 2.01 18.07
CA GLY A 40 18.46 1.01 17.24
C GLY A 40 19.94 1.34 16.92
N PRO A 41 20.52 0.66 15.92
CA PRO A 41 19.91 -0.47 15.22
C PRO A 41 19.81 -1.69 16.14
N THR A 42 19.15 -2.75 15.70
CA THR A 42 19.26 -4.04 16.39
C THR A 42 20.70 -4.57 16.32
N GLY A 43 21.03 -5.59 17.12
CA GLY A 43 22.37 -6.21 17.10
C GLY A 43 22.79 -6.76 15.72
N ASP A 44 21.84 -7.12 14.86
CA ASP A 44 22.05 -7.54 13.47
C ASP A 44 21.91 -6.40 12.44
N GLY A 45 21.82 -5.15 12.92
CA GLY A 45 21.84 -3.95 12.08
C GLY A 45 20.48 -3.48 11.56
N ARG A 46 19.36 -4.15 11.83
CA ARG A 46 18.03 -3.71 11.35
C ARG A 46 17.65 -2.34 11.90
N MET A 47 16.95 -1.56 11.09
CA MET A 47 16.42 -0.26 11.46
C MET A 47 15.25 -0.46 12.42
N LYS A 48 15.49 -0.09 13.68
CA LYS A 48 14.49 -0.05 14.75
C LYS A 48 14.66 1.24 15.54
N PRO A 49 13.58 1.79 16.13
CA PRO A 49 12.19 1.32 16.07
C PRO A 49 11.60 1.44 14.65
N ASP A 50 10.42 0.87 14.40
CA ASP A 50 9.75 1.08 13.10
C ASP A 50 9.11 2.46 13.04
N ILE A 51 8.59 2.95 14.16
CA ILE A 51 7.89 4.23 14.27
C ILE A 51 8.11 4.79 15.67
N CYS A 52 7.83 6.07 15.90
CA CYS A 52 7.85 6.67 17.22
C CYS A 52 6.53 7.39 17.50
N ALA A 53 6.31 7.71 18.78
CA ALA A 53 5.25 8.63 19.20
C ALA A 53 5.74 9.45 20.39
N PHE A 54 4.94 10.43 20.75
CA PHE A 54 5.16 11.30 21.90
C PHE A 54 5.14 10.50 23.21
N PHE A 55 6.04 10.83 24.13
CA PHE A 55 6.19 10.07 25.36
C PHE A 55 6.25 10.88 26.64
N ASP A 56 6.31 12.21 26.63
CA ASP A 56 6.49 13.01 27.83
C ASP A 56 5.18 13.62 28.32
N TRP A 57 4.91 13.46 29.62
CA TRP A 57 3.78 14.10 30.32
C TRP A 57 2.41 13.79 29.69
N ILE A 58 2.26 12.62 29.08
CA ILE A 58 1.02 12.23 28.44
C ILE A 58 -0.05 12.06 29.50
N ARG A 59 -1.14 12.82 29.36
CA ARG A 59 -2.31 12.69 30.22
C ARG A 59 -3.06 11.40 29.88
N THR A 60 -3.15 10.49 30.83
CA THR A 60 -3.77 9.17 30.66
C THR A 60 -4.54 8.74 31.91
N THR A 61 -5.24 7.60 31.84
CA THR A 61 -6.03 7.04 32.93
C THR A 61 -5.13 6.52 34.06
N ASN A 62 -5.60 6.64 35.30
CA ASN A 62 -4.98 6.14 36.52
C ASN A 62 -6.00 5.27 37.30
N PRO A 63 -5.59 4.26 38.09
CA PRO A 63 -6.53 3.46 38.88
C PRO A 63 -7.43 4.31 39.78
N GLY A 64 -8.63 3.80 40.08
CA GLY A 64 -9.61 4.52 40.92
C GLY A 64 -10.42 5.58 40.17
N ASP A 65 -10.62 5.41 38.86
CA ASP A 65 -11.33 6.37 37.98
C ASP A 65 -10.66 7.76 37.92
N GLU A 66 -9.33 7.78 38.01
CA GLU A 66 -8.52 8.99 38.02
C GLU A 66 -7.78 9.23 36.69
N TYR A 67 -7.13 10.39 36.58
CA TYR A 67 -6.22 10.71 35.48
C TYR A 67 -4.86 11.15 36.03
N THR A 68 -3.80 10.81 35.33
CA THR A 68 -2.43 11.26 35.61
C THR A 68 -1.85 11.96 34.40
N SER A 69 -1.04 13.00 34.63
CA SER A 69 -0.21 13.65 33.60
C SER A 69 1.25 13.20 33.67
N GLN A 70 1.56 12.18 34.47
CA GLN A 70 2.92 11.67 34.66
C GLN A 70 3.24 10.49 33.73
N GLY A 71 2.41 10.25 32.70
CA GLY A 71 2.63 9.18 31.74
C GLY A 71 3.88 9.47 30.92
N SER A 72 4.99 8.79 31.25
CA SER A 72 6.23 8.89 30.51
C SER A 72 6.82 7.54 30.06
N GLY A 73 7.36 7.51 28.85
CA GLY A 73 8.25 6.46 28.31
C GLY A 73 7.72 5.76 27.07
N THR A 74 8.51 4.87 26.48
CA THR A 74 8.07 4.05 25.32
C THR A 74 6.84 3.21 25.64
N SER A 75 6.62 2.84 26.91
CA SER A 75 5.41 2.18 27.41
C SER A 75 4.14 3.02 27.23
N ILE A 76 4.27 4.35 27.11
CA ILE A 76 3.17 5.29 26.88
C ILE A 76 3.05 5.65 25.39
N ALA A 77 4.17 5.77 24.68
CA ALA A 77 4.18 5.94 23.22
C ALA A 77 3.54 4.73 22.50
N THR A 78 3.80 3.50 22.99
CA THR A 78 3.28 2.26 22.40
C THR A 78 1.75 2.20 22.28
N PRO A 79 0.96 2.41 23.35
CA PRO A 79 -0.49 2.43 23.26
C PRO A 79 -1.04 3.59 22.41
N VAL A 80 -0.33 4.72 22.31
CA VAL A 80 -0.69 5.79 21.36
C VAL A 80 -0.66 5.24 19.93
N VAL A 81 0.43 4.57 19.53
CA VAL A 81 0.50 3.92 18.20
C VAL A 81 -0.54 2.80 18.07
N ALA A 82 -0.79 2.02 19.12
CA ALA A 82 -1.82 0.96 19.09
C ALA A 82 -3.23 1.51 18.77
N GLY A 83 -3.57 2.70 19.28
CA GLY A 83 -4.81 3.40 18.90
C GLY A 83 -4.87 3.73 17.40
N HIS A 84 -3.75 4.15 16.81
CA HIS A 84 -3.65 4.38 15.36
C HIS A 84 -3.82 3.08 14.56
N LEU A 85 -3.26 1.96 15.03
CA LEU A 85 -3.47 0.64 14.41
C LEU A 85 -4.96 0.25 14.40
N GLY A 86 -5.67 0.55 15.49
CA GLY A 86 -7.13 0.37 15.57
C GLY A 86 -7.89 1.18 14.53
N LEU A 87 -7.49 2.43 14.30
CA LEU A 87 -8.07 3.27 13.24
C LEU A 87 -7.76 2.72 11.84
N ILE A 88 -6.53 2.27 11.59
CA ILE A 88 -6.16 1.66 10.30
C ILE A 88 -7.03 0.43 10.02
N GLN A 89 -7.21 -0.45 11.01
CA GLN A 89 -8.08 -1.63 10.88
C GLN A 89 -9.55 -1.24 10.64
N GLN A 90 -10.03 -0.17 11.28
CA GLN A 90 -11.37 0.36 11.03
C GLN A 90 -11.52 0.91 9.60
N LEU A 91 -10.54 1.64 9.09
CA LEU A 91 -10.54 2.16 7.72
C LEU A 91 -10.48 1.02 6.69
N TRP A 92 -9.66 0.01 6.95
CA TRP A 92 -9.59 -1.19 6.14
C TRP A 92 -10.93 -1.93 6.09
N HIS A 93 -11.56 -2.17 7.24
CA HIS A 93 -12.89 -2.81 7.30
C HIS A 93 -13.97 -1.98 6.57
N ARG A 94 -13.78 -0.68 6.41
CA ARG A 94 -14.66 0.20 5.63
C ARG A 94 -14.33 0.24 4.13
N GLY A 95 -13.32 -0.50 3.67
CA GLY A 95 -12.90 -0.53 2.27
C GLY A 95 -12.26 0.77 1.79
N VAL A 96 -11.75 1.60 2.70
CA VAL A 96 -11.27 2.95 2.40
C VAL A 96 -10.08 2.95 1.44
N PHE A 97 -9.29 1.87 1.44
CA PHE A 97 -8.13 1.69 0.56
C PHE A 97 -8.46 0.97 -0.76
N GLY A 98 -9.75 0.86 -1.11
CA GLY A 98 -10.21 0.05 -2.25
C GLY A 98 -10.06 -1.45 -2.01
N ASN A 99 -9.78 -1.88 -0.79
CA ASN A 99 -9.69 -3.30 -0.45
C ASN A 99 -11.09 -3.95 -0.40
N PRO A 100 -11.19 -5.27 -0.66
CA PRO A 100 -12.45 -5.98 -0.56
C PRO A 100 -12.90 -6.03 0.91
N VAL A 101 -14.21 -5.97 1.13
CA VAL A 101 -14.85 -6.08 2.45
C VAL A 101 -15.97 -7.10 2.37
N ALA A 102 -15.86 -8.16 3.17
CA ALA A 102 -16.94 -9.12 3.34
C ALA A 102 -17.95 -8.62 4.39
N PRO A 103 -19.23 -9.04 4.33
CA PRO A 103 -20.15 -8.82 5.45
C PRO A 103 -19.57 -9.41 6.74
N GLY A 104 -19.61 -8.66 7.83
CA GLY A 104 -19.08 -9.11 9.12
C GLY A 104 -18.54 -7.97 9.96
N SER A 105 -17.81 -8.32 11.01
CA SER A 105 -17.15 -7.43 11.95
C SER A 105 -15.76 -6.97 11.43
N VAL A 106 -15.21 -5.95 12.09
CA VAL A 106 -13.83 -5.50 11.88
C VAL A 106 -12.79 -6.60 12.17
N PHE A 107 -13.11 -7.57 13.02
CA PHE A 107 -12.20 -8.66 13.37
C PHE A 107 -12.14 -9.77 12.31
N GLU A 108 -13.27 -9.98 11.61
CA GLU A 108 -13.38 -10.92 10.49
C GLU A 108 -12.75 -10.33 9.23
N ASN A 109 -12.92 -9.03 9.00
CA ASN A 109 -12.32 -8.30 7.88
C ASN A 109 -10.95 -7.68 8.21
N ARG A 110 -10.20 -8.24 9.17
CA ARG A 110 -8.92 -7.64 9.59
C ARG A 110 -7.90 -7.66 8.45
N ALA A 111 -7.18 -6.56 8.27
CA ALA A 111 -6.02 -6.51 7.39
C ALA A 111 -4.89 -7.42 7.93
N PRO A 112 -4.08 -8.03 7.05
CA PRO A 112 -2.85 -8.70 7.47
C PRO A 112 -1.92 -7.76 8.25
N ALA A 113 -1.17 -8.31 9.20
CA ALA A 113 -0.30 -7.51 10.07
C ALA A 113 0.76 -6.73 9.28
N SER A 114 1.34 -7.33 8.24
CA SER A 114 2.30 -6.68 7.35
C SER A 114 1.66 -5.52 6.57
N THR A 115 0.38 -5.63 6.21
CA THR A 115 -0.38 -4.59 5.51
C THR A 115 -0.62 -3.39 6.41
N VAL A 116 -1.08 -3.62 7.65
CA VAL A 116 -1.26 -2.54 8.64
C VAL A 116 0.07 -1.83 8.88
N LYS A 117 1.16 -2.59 9.00
CA LYS A 117 2.51 -2.04 9.15
C LYS A 117 2.90 -1.20 7.93
N ALA A 118 2.74 -1.70 6.70
CA ALA A 118 3.06 -0.95 5.49
C ALA A 118 2.24 0.35 5.37
N LEU A 119 0.93 0.31 5.64
CA LEU A 119 0.06 1.50 5.62
C LEU A 119 0.52 2.55 6.64
N LEU A 120 0.82 2.12 7.87
CA LEU A 120 1.30 3.01 8.93
C LEU A 120 2.62 3.70 8.55
N LEU A 121 3.59 2.93 8.03
CA LEU A 121 4.93 3.45 7.74
C LEU A 121 4.99 4.23 6.42
N ASN A 122 4.15 3.90 5.44
CA ASN A 122 4.03 4.66 4.20
C ASN A 122 3.43 6.05 4.47
N SER A 123 2.49 6.14 5.40
CA SER A 123 1.78 7.37 5.75
C SER A 123 2.44 8.19 6.87
N SER A 124 3.55 7.74 7.46
CA SER A 124 4.15 8.43 8.61
C SER A 124 4.68 9.83 8.27
N LYS A 125 4.74 10.69 9.29
CA LYS A 125 5.40 11.99 9.22
C LYS A 125 6.77 11.90 9.91
N PRO A 126 7.89 11.94 9.18
CA PRO A 126 9.21 11.87 9.79
C PRO A 126 9.67 13.22 10.32
N TYR A 127 10.51 13.17 11.34
CA TYR A 127 11.32 14.31 11.73
C TYR A 127 12.42 14.54 10.70
N PRO A 128 12.85 15.78 10.48
CA PRO A 128 14.07 16.07 9.72
C PRO A 128 15.23 15.25 10.29
N LEU A 129 15.92 14.50 9.43
CA LEU A 129 17.15 13.85 9.83
C LEU A 129 18.29 14.87 9.70
N PRO A 130 19.12 15.03 10.75
CA PRO A 130 20.24 15.97 10.69
C PRO A 130 21.19 15.57 9.54
N PRO A 131 21.80 16.55 8.85
CA PRO A 131 22.90 16.24 7.95
C PRO A 131 24.03 15.56 8.72
N PRO A 132 24.89 14.77 8.04
CA PRO A 132 26.09 14.26 8.69
C PRO A 132 27.02 15.45 9.03
N ILE A 133 27.12 15.75 10.34
CA ILE A 133 28.22 16.42 11.08
C ILE A 133 27.84 17.71 11.86
N GLU A 134 28.35 17.72 13.10
CA GLU A 134 28.71 18.78 14.06
C GLU A 134 27.72 19.42 15.06
N GLN A 135 26.42 19.49 14.82
CA GLN A 135 25.41 19.56 15.91
C GLN A 135 24.12 18.90 15.45
N PRO A 136 23.96 17.58 15.67
CA PRO A 136 22.79 16.87 15.22
C PRO A 136 21.58 17.30 16.06
N HIS A 137 20.48 17.62 15.39
CA HIS A 137 19.18 17.27 15.96
C HIS A 137 19.28 15.80 16.39
N ASP A 138 19.05 15.50 17.66
CA ASP A 138 19.36 14.20 18.25
C ASP A 138 18.46 13.05 17.75
N ILE A 139 17.37 13.40 17.05
CA ILE A 139 16.52 12.44 16.35
C ILE A 139 17.20 11.91 15.08
N VAL A 140 17.77 10.71 15.19
CA VAL A 140 18.31 9.91 14.06
C VAL A 140 17.31 8.87 13.55
N ARG A 141 17.60 8.18 12.44
CA ARG A 141 16.72 7.13 11.88
C ARG A 141 16.42 6.06 12.94
N GLU A 142 17.44 5.66 13.68
CA GLU A 142 17.37 4.68 14.76
C GLU A 142 16.65 5.19 16.03
N ALA A 143 16.23 6.45 16.08
CA ALA A 143 15.39 7.03 17.13
C ALA A 143 13.91 7.10 16.72
N GLN A 144 13.65 7.62 15.52
CA GLN A 144 12.28 7.85 15.05
C GLN A 144 11.69 6.70 14.22
N GLY A 145 12.52 5.76 13.76
CA GLY A 145 12.10 4.83 12.72
C GLY A 145 11.66 5.60 11.49
N TRP A 146 10.47 5.33 10.97
CA TRP A 146 9.88 6.04 9.82
C TRP A 146 9.18 7.35 10.21
N GLY A 147 9.20 7.77 11.47
CA GLY A 147 8.58 9.01 11.95
C GLY A 147 7.46 8.78 12.96
N VAL A 148 6.48 9.69 13.01
CA VAL A 148 5.24 9.54 13.80
C VAL A 148 4.06 9.12 12.91
N PRO A 149 3.00 8.50 13.47
CA PRO A 149 1.78 8.23 12.72
C PRO A 149 1.13 9.51 12.16
N ASP A 150 0.67 9.47 10.90
CA ASP A 150 -0.12 10.55 10.31
C ASP A 150 -1.36 10.00 9.58
N MET A 151 -2.48 9.98 10.30
CA MET A 151 -3.76 9.49 9.78
C MET A 151 -4.38 10.45 8.76
N ASN A 152 -4.00 11.72 8.75
CA ASN A 152 -4.48 12.67 7.76
C ASN A 152 -3.89 12.32 6.40
N ARG A 153 -2.56 12.11 6.33
CA ARG A 153 -1.90 11.63 5.12
C ARG A 153 -2.49 10.30 4.65
N LEU A 154 -2.63 9.33 5.57
CA LEU A 154 -3.20 8.02 5.26
C LEU A 154 -4.59 8.15 4.61
N TYR A 155 -5.49 8.91 5.24
CA TYR A 155 -6.86 9.04 4.76
C TYR A 155 -6.95 9.87 3.48
N ARG A 156 -6.19 10.97 3.38
CA ARG A 156 -6.14 11.85 2.21
C ARG A 156 -5.82 11.09 0.94
N PHE A 157 -4.85 10.18 1.01
CA PHE A 157 -4.38 9.45 -0.16
C PHE A 157 -4.93 8.03 -0.27
N ALA A 158 -5.86 7.60 0.59
CA ALA A 158 -6.35 6.23 0.59
C ALA A 158 -6.92 5.77 -0.76
N GLY A 159 -7.62 6.66 -1.48
CA GLY A 159 -8.12 6.41 -2.84
C GLY A 159 -7.09 6.59 -3.96
N GLN A 160 -5.87 7.00 -3.61
CA GLN A 160 -4.71 7.22 -4.49
C GLN A 160 -3.54 6.30 -4.07
N SER A 161 -3.87 5.12 -3.52
CA SER A 161 -2.88 4.15 -3.07
C SER A 161 -3.08 2.82 -3.80
N LEU A 162 -1.99 2.26 -4.31
CA LEU A 162 -1.95 0.83 -4.60
C LEU A 162 -1.67 0.09 -3.29
N VAL A 163 -2.54 -0.85 -2.93
CA VAL A 163 -2.36 -1.70 -1.75
C VAL A 163 -2.43 -3.18 -2.14
N VAL A 164 -1.29 -3.87 -2.02
CA VAL A 164 -1.20 -5.33 -2.11
C VAL A 164 -1.13 -5.86 -0.68
N ALA A 165 -2.09 -6.70 -0.29
CA ALA A 165 -2.25 -7.16 1.10
C ALA A 165 -2.10 -8.68 1.19
N GLU A 166 -0.86 -9.17 1.05
CA GLU A 166 -0.52 -10.60 1.07
C GLU A 166 -1.28 -11.43 0.02
N THR A 167 -1.72 -10.80 -1.07
CA THR A 167 -2.48 -11.45 -2.15
C THR A 167 -1.61 -12.03 -3.27
N VAL A 168 -0.31 -11.76 -3.24
CA VAL A 168 0.66 -12.24 -4.23
C VAL A 168 1.72 -13.07 -3.51
N ALA A 169 1.86 -14.32 -3.94
CA ALA A 169 2.95 -15.19 -3.55
C ALA A 169 4.08 -15.13 -4.59
N LEU A 170 5.32 -15.02 -4.14
CA LEU A 170 6.51 -15.10 -4.98
C LEU A 170 7.32 -16.34 -4.61
N LYS A 171 7.69 -17.12 -5.61
CA LYS A 171 8.65 -18.23 -5.47
C LYS A 171 10.08 -17.68 -5.42
N HIS A 172 11.02 -18.48 -4.94
CA HIS A 172 12.45 -18.15 -4.92
C HIS A 172 12.93 -17.61 -6.29
N LEU A 173 13.64 -16.47 -6.28
CA LEU A 173 14.12 -15.71 -7.45
C LEU A 173 13.03 -15.13 -8.38
N GLN A 174 11.76 -15.22 -8.00
CA GLN A 174 10.68 -14.59 -8.76
C GLN A 174 10.58 -13.10 -8.43
N SER A 175 9.97 -12.34 -9.32
CA SER A 175 9.55 -10.97 -9.02
C SER A 175 8.15 -10.69 -9.57
N LYS A 176 7.49 -9.68 -9.00
CA LYS A 176 6.26 -9.10 -9.52
C LYS A 176 6.48 -7.61 -9.74
N THR A 177 6.03 -7.13 -10.89
CA THR A 177 6.07 -5.70 -11.25
C THR A 177 4.66 -5.17 -11.37
N TRP A 178 4.44 -3.98 -10.82
CA TRP A 178 3.27 -3.14 -11.02
C TRP A 178 3.70 -1.91 -11.82
N VAL A 179 2.81 -1.47 -12.69
CA VAL A 179 2.94 -0.22 -13.43
C VAL A 179 1.97 0.75 -12.77
N VAL A 180 2.46 1.91 -12.34
CA VAL A 180 1.65 2.94 -11.68
C VAL A 180 1.88 4.28 -12.35
N GLU A 181 0.88 5.14 -12.37
CA GLU A 181 1.01 6.50 -12.88
C GLU A 181 1.03 7.50 -11.73
N ILE A 182 1.86 8.54 -11.83
CA ILE A 182 1.92 9.63 -10.86
C ILE A 182 1.39 10.89 -11.52
N ALA A 183 0.41 11.53 -10.89
CA ALA A 183 -0.23 12.74 -11.39
C ALA A 183 0.72 13.96 -11.41
N PRO A 184 0.41 14.99 -12.21
CA PRO A 184 1.04 16.30 -12.07
C PRO A 184 0.87 16.89 -10.67
N GLY A 185 1.92 17.55 -10.16
CA GLY A 185 1.85 18.34 -8.93
C GLY A 185 1.84 17.55 -7.62
N VAL A 186 2.29 16.29 -7.64
CA VAL A 186 2.49 15.48 -6.43
C VAL A 186 3.75 15.94 -5.68
N ASP A 187 3.61 16.23 -4.38
CA ASP A 187 4.72 16.71 -3.54
C ASP A 187 5.74 15.61 -3.20
N ASP A 188 5.28 14.38 -2.99
CA ASP A 188 6.13 13.24 -2.67
C ASP A 188 5.52 11.91 -3.12
N PHE A 189 6.37 10.91 -3.34
CA PHE A 189 5.99 9.54 -3.69
C PHE A 189 6.65 8.55 -2.74
N ARG A 190 5.89 7.58 -2.24
CA ARG A 190 6.35 6.55 -1.32
C ARG A 190 5.87 5.17 -1.73
N ALA A 191 6.80 4.24 -1.92
CA ALA A 191 6.54 2.81 -1.99
C ALA A 191 7.06 2.15 -0.71
N THR A 192 6.27 1.31 -0.05
CA THR A 192 6.65 0.63 1.19
C THR A 192 6.29 -0.84 1.09
N LEU A 193 7.31 -1.68 1.08
CA LEU A 193 7.25 -3.13 1.19
C LEU A 193 7.36 -3.51 2.67
N ALA A 194 6.51 -4.42 3.13
CA ALA A 194 6.63 -5.05 4.43
C ALA A 194 6.21 -6.53 4.34
N PHE A 195 6.91 -7.40 5.03
CA PHE A 195 6.57 -8.83 5.09
C PHE A 195 6.86 -9.41 6.48
N SER A 196 6.17 -10.50 6.79
CA SER A 196 6.41 -11.27 8.00
C SER A 196 7.44 -12.36 7.68
N ASP A 197 8.67 -12.18 8.15
CA ASP A 197 9.76 -13.12 7.90
C ASP A 197 9.65 -14.35 8.81
N TYR A 198 10.26 -15.46 8.41
CA TYR A 198 10.37 -16.63 9.27
C TYR A 198 11.23 -16.29 10.50
N PRO A 199 10.89 -16.78 11.71
CA PRO A 199 11.68 -16.48 12.91
C PRO A 199 13.15 -16.90 12.74
N GLY A 200 14.06 -15.92 12.79
CA GLY A 200 15.50 -16.19 12.81
C GLY A 200 15.96 -16.93 14.07
N SER A 201 17.11 -17.61 13.96
CA SER A 201 17.76 -18.27 15.11
C SER A 201 18.35 -17.25 16.09
N GLU A 202 18.23 -17.52 17.39
CA GLU A 202 18.76 -16.64 18.46
C GLU A 202 20.30 -16.50 18.43
N CYS A 203 21.00 -17.46 17.82
CA CYS A 203 22.46 -17.45 17.69
C CYS A 203 22.95 -16.92 16.32
N ALA A 204 22.05 -16.47 15.45
CA ALA A 204 22.42 -16.01 14.12
C ALA A 204 22.99 -14.59 14.14
N GLY A 205 24.09 -14.35 13.42
CA GLY A 205 24.61 -12.99 13.22
C GLY A 205 23.69 -12.09 12.37
N LYS A 206 22.75 -12.70 11.63
CA LYS A 206 21.67 -12.05 10.90
C LYS A 206 20.39 -12.84 11.16
N HIS A 207 19.35 -12.17 11.64
CA HIS A 207 18.09 -12.86 11.97
C HIS A 207 17.17 -12.99 10.76
N HIS A 208 17.49 -12.30 9.66
CA HIS A 208 16.73 -12.32 8.42
C HIS A 208 16.87 -13.67 7.70
N VAL A 209 15.74 -14.28 7.32
CA VAL A 209 15.69 -15.62 6.72
C VAL A 209 15.31 -15.52 5.24
N ASN A 210 14.16 -14.94 4.93
CA ASN A 210 13.68 -14.75 3.57
C ASN A 210 13.87 -13.31 3.11
N ASN A 211 14.64 -13.10 2.05
CA ASN A 211 14.90 -11.79 1.47
C ASN A 211 13.93 -11.46 0.35
N LEU A 212 13.06 -10.47 0.61
CA LEU A 212 12.25 -9.79 -0.37
C LEU A 212 12.73 -8.34 -0.49
N SER A 213 12.94 -7.85 -1.71
CA SER A 213 13.44 -6.50 -1.95
C SER A 213 12.53 -5.67 -2.83
N LEU A 214 12.50 -4.38 -2.55
CA LEU A 214 11.76 -3.36 -3.26
C LEU A 214 12.69 -2.64 -4.23
N ARG A 215 12.24 -2.56 -5.48
CA ARG A 215 12.87 -1.77 -6.52
C ARG A 215 11.84 -0.88 -7.22
N VAL A 216 12.19 0.38 -7.43
CA VAL A 216 11.37 1.34 -8.18
C VAL A 216 12.18 1.85 -9.38
N LEU A 217 11.61 1.76 -10.58
CA LEU A 217 12.17 2.36 -11.79
C LEU A 217 11.36 3.60 -12.19
N ALA A 218 12.08 4.70 -12.33
CA ALA A 218 11.60 5.97 -12.82
C ALA A 218 11.42 5.99 -14.35
N PRO A 219 10.58 6.89 -14.88
CA PRO A 219 10.37 7.07 -16.32
C PRO A 219 11.65 7.40 -17.11
N ASP A 220 12.62 8.06 -16.47
CA ASP A 220 13.91 8.42 -17.04
C ASP A 220 14.95 7.29 -16.99
N GLY A 221 14.56 6.11 -16.49
CA GLY A 221 15.42 4.94 -16.36
C GLY A 221 16.21 4.88 -15.04
N GLN A 222 16.05 5.87 -14.15
CA GLN A 222 16.70 5.85 -12.83
C GLN A 222 16.07 4.77 -11.93
N GLU A 223 16.93 4.04 -11.23
CA GLU A 223 16.55 2.94 -10.34
C GLU A 223 16.72 3.35 -8.88
N TYR A 224 15.79 2.93 -8.03
CA TYR A 224 15.79 3.18 -6.60
C TYR A 224 15.55 1.87 -5.85
N TRP A 225 16.52 1.48 -5.04
CA TRP A 225 16.40 0.34 -4.13
C TRP A 225 15.82 0.77 -2.79
N GLY A 226 15.03 -0.11 -2.18
CA GLY A 226 14.47 0.10 -0.85
C GLY A 226 15.55 0.45 0.16
N ASN A 227 15.26 1.43 1.02
CA ASN A 227 16.11 1.91 2.10
C ASN A 227 17.45 2.52 1.68
N GLN A 228 17.73 2.65 0.37
CA GLN A 228 19.02 3.11 -0.11
C GLN A 228 19.32 4.54 0.36
N GLY A 229 20.37 4.68 1.18
CA GLY A 229 20.77 5.96 1.78
C GLY A 229 19.87 6.48 2.91
N MET A 230 18.81 5.75 3.28
CA MET A 230 17.78 6.23 4.21
C MET A 230 18.14 6.09 5.70
N ARG A 231 19.33 5.56 6.01
CA ARG A 231 19.88 5.59 7.38
C ARG A 231 20.29 6.99 7.81
N THR A 232 20.76 7.81 6.88
CA THR A 232 21.27 9.16 7.16
C THR A 232 20.47 10.25 6.46
N ALA A 233 19.40 9.89 5.77
CA ALA A 233 18.50 10.81 5.10
C ALA A 233 17.08 10.26 5.08
N ASN A 234 16.11 11.14 4.86
CA ASN A 234 14.72 10.75 4.72
C ASN A 234 14.39 10.26 3.31
N LEU A 235 14.97 10.89 2.29
CA LEU A 235 14.74 10.52 0.90
C LEU A 235 15.67 9.39 0.47
N THR A 236 15.16 8.55 -0.42
CA THR A 236 15.94 7.48 -1.05
C THR A 236 16.94 8.05 -2.04
N ARG A 237 18.18 7.55 -2.00
CA ARG A 237 19.20 7.89 -2.99
C ARG A 237 19.05 7.01 -4.23
N PRO A 238 19.29 7.54 -5.44
CA PRO A 238 19.25 6.73 -6.66
C PRO A 238 20.40 5.73 -6.73
N GLY A 239 20.18 4.65 -7.48
CA GLY A 239 21.10 3.52 -7.62
C GLY A 239 21.18 2.66 -6.35
N GLY A 240 22.36 2.08 -6.11
CA GLY A 240 22.60 1.23 -4.94
C GLY A 240 22.31 -0.26 -5.19
N THR A 241 22.07 -0.98 -4.10
CA THR A 241 21.78 -2.42 -4.08
C THR A 241 20.60 -2.70 -3.14
N SER A 242 20.03 -3.89 -3.23
CA SER A 242 18.94 -4.34 -2.35
C SER A 242 19.32 -4.34 -0.86
N ASP A 243 18.31 -4.22 0.00
CA ASP A 243 18.45 -4.30 1.47
C ASP A 243 18.21 -5.73 1.96
N GLY A 244 19.28 -6.51 2.05
CA GLY A 244 19.21 -7.89 2.56
C GLY A 244 19.18 -8.02 4.09
N ILE A 245 18.67 -7.04 4.83
CA ILE A 245 18.67 -7.03 6.31
C ILE A 245 17.28 -6.72 6.88
N ASN A 246 16.55 -5.75 6.30
CA ASN A 246 15.30 -5.27 6.85
C ASN A 246 14.07 -5.96 6.25
N SER A 247 13.08 -6.31 7.09
CA SER A 247 11.77 -6.81 6.62
C SER A 247 10.77 -5.72 6.22
N VAL A 248 11.26 -4.47 6.19
CA VAL A 248 10.55 -3.30 5.70
C VAL A 248 11.51 -2.54 4.81
N GLU A 249 11.10 -2.32 3.57
CA GLU A 249 11.83 -1.51 2.60
C GLU A 249 10.95 -0.36 2.12
N GLN A 250 11.49 0.86 2.12
CA GLN A 250 10.80 2.03 1.61
C GLN A 250 11.61 2.71 0.51
N VAL A 251 10.92 3.15 -0.53
CA VAL A 251 11.41 4.18 -1.45
C VAL A 251 10.59 5.43 -1.20
N TRP A 252 11.24 6.56 -0.92
CA TRP A 252 10.61 7.86 -0.75
C TRP A 252 11.33 8.93 -1.56
N LEU A 253 10.60 9.55 -2.48
CA LEU A 253 11.07 10.60 -3.37
C LEU A 253 10.27 11.88 -3.14
N ALA A 254 10.95 13.02 -3.13
CA ALA A 254 10.31 14.33 -3.21
C ALA A 254 10.12 14.72 -4.68
N GLN A 255 9.01 15.34 -5.01
CA GLN A 255 8.70 15.86 -6.35
C GLN A 255 8.93 14.82 -7.46
N PRO A 256 8.26 13.66 -7.41
CA PRO A 256 8.41 12.61 -8.42
C PRO A 256 8.06 13.12 -9.84
N LEU A 257 8.70 12.56 -10.86
CA LEU A 257 8.31 12.77 -12.26
C LEU A 257 6.87 12.32 -12.49
N THR A 258 6.08 13.19 -13.12
CA THR A 258 4.75 12.88 -13.63
C THR A 258 4.86 12.00 -14.86
N SER A 259 4.63 10.70 -14.70
CA SER A 259 4.54 9.71 -15.78
C SER A 259 4.28 8.33 -15.15
N THR A 260 4.47 7.28 -15.94
CA THR A 260 4.40 5.89 -15.58
C THR A 260 5.71 5.40 -14.91
N TRP A 261 5.57 4.83 -13.72
CA TRP A 261 6.63 4.22 -12.92
C TRP A 261 6.45 2.71 -12.84
N ARG A 262 7.55 1.97 -12.64
CA ARG A 262 7.50 0.52 -12.39
C ARG A 262 7.92 0.22 -10.97
N ILE A 263 7.05 -0.43 -10.22
CA ILE A 263 7.30 -0.87 -8.85
C ILE A 263 7.50 -2.37 -8.89
N GLN A 264 8.61 -2.87 -8.37
CA GLN A 264 8.95 -4.28 -8.40
C GLN A 264 9.26 -4.79 -6.99
N VAL A 265 8.68 -5.94 -6.66
CA VAL A 265 9.07 -6.72 -5.48
C VAL A 265 9.74 -8.00 -5.97
N LEU A 266 10.93 -8.28 -5.45
CA LEU A 266 11.77 -9.40 -5.83
C LEU A 266 11.93 -10.34 -4.65
N ALA A 267 11.68 -11.63 -4.83
CA ALA A 267 12.04 -12.66 -3.86
C ALA A 267 13.48 -13.12 -4.09
N GLU A 268 14.43 -12.27 -3.72
CA GLU A 268 15.86 -12.47 -4.02
C GLU A 268 16.40 -13.77 -3.43
N ASN A 269 15.99 -14.13 -2.22
CA ASN A 269 16.42 -15.37 -1.58
C ASN A 269 15.39 -15.83 -0.54
N LEU A 270 14.60 -16.83 -0.90
CA LEU A 270 13.76 -17.57 0.05
C LEU A 270 14.50 -18.81 0.53
N GLN A 271 14.63 -18.97 1.85
CA GLN A 271 15.26 -20.13 2.49
C GLN A 271 14.23 -21.06 3.14
N VAL A 272 13.11 -20.49 3.57
CA VAL A 272 12.02 -21.21 4.23
C VAL A 272 10.70 -20.82 3.58
N ASP A 273 9.81 -21.79 3.42
CA ASP A 273 8.45 -21.53 2.98
C ASP A 273 7.69 -20.71 4.04
N ALA A 274 7.18 -19.56 3.62
CA ALA A 274 6.42 -18.64 4.47
C ALA A 274 4.89 -18.79 4.28
N ILE A 275 4.43 -19.68 3.40
CA ILE A 275 3.01 -19.98 3.18
C ILE A 275 2.76 -21.48 3.41
N PRO A 276 2.62 -21.94 4.67
CA PRO A 276 2.52 -23.38 4.97
C PRO A 276 1.32 -24.12 4.36
N SER A 277 0.35 -23.39 3.80
CA SER A 277 -0.81 -23.95 3.09
C SER A 277 -0.51 -24.36 1.65
N THR A 278 0.63 -23.95 1.08
CA THR A 278 1.10 -24.34 -0.25
C THR A 278 2.33 -25.24 -0.14
N PRO A 279 2.56 -26.17 -1.09
CA PRO A 279 3.74 -27.03 -1.07
C PRO A 279 5.02 -26.35 -1.59
N GLU A 280 4.92 -25.15 -2.16
CA GLU A 280 6.03 -24.44 -2.78
C GLU A 280 6.87 -23.61 -1.81
N LEU A 281 8.14 -23.40 -2.15
CA LEU A 281 8.99 -22.44 -1.47
C LEU A 281 8.62 -21.02 -1.93
N ASP A 282 7.71 -20.38 -1.21
CA ASP A 282 7.22 -19.06 -1.52
C ASP A 282 7.00 -18.17 -0.29
N ALA A 283 6.77 -16.89 -0.56
CA ALA A 283 6.48 -15.89 0.46
C ALA A 283 5.47 -14.87 -0.08
N VAL A 284 4.60 -14.40 0.83
CA VAL A 284 3.73 -13.24 0.63
C VAL A 284 4.35 -11.99 1.22
N PHE A 285 3.85 -10.84 0.77
CA PHE A 285 4.24 -9.53 1.26
C PHE A 285 3.06 -8.57 1.17
N SER A 286 3.22 -7.43 1.84
CA SER A 286 2.40 -6.26 1.63
C SER A 286 3.18 -5.16 0.93
N LEU A 287 2.53 -4.47 -0.02
CA LEU A 287 3.08 -3.33 -0.73
C LEU A 287 2.07 -2.18 -0.68
N VAL A 288 2.51 -1.01 -0.25
CA VAL A 288 1.72 0.23 -0.29
C VAL A 288 2.46 1.27 -1.12
N VAL A 289 1.83 1.79 -2.18
CA VAL A 289 2.43 2.82 -3.05
C VAL A 289 1.52 4.03 -3.13
N THR A 290 2.03 5.21 -2.76
CA THR A 290 1.21 6.42 -2.55
C THR A 290 2.00 7.72 -2.79
N PRO A 291 1.40 8.77 -3.38
CA PRO A 291 0.18 8.73 -4.15
C PRO A 291 0.51 8.20 -5.54
N VAL A 292 -0.43 7.44 -6.07
CA VAL A 292 -0.49 7.08 -7.48
C VAL A 292 -1.85 7.55 -7.97
N LEU A 293 -1.94 7.93 -9.25
CA LEU A 293 -3.24 7.91 -9.88
C LEU A 293 -3.83 6.54 -9.60
N ARG A 294 -5.12 6.53 -9.29
CA ARG A 294 -5.86 5.28 -9.24
C ARG A 294 -5.45 4.58 -10.53
N VAL A 295 -4.88 3.39 -10.39
CA VAL A 295 -4.68 2.53 -11.54
C VAL A 295 -6.13 2.23 -11.94
N GLU A 296 -6.73 3.10 -12.77
CA GLU A 296 -7.42 2.63 -13.96
C GLU A 296 -6.44 1.59 -14.46
N SER A 297 -6.85 0.33 -14.33
CA SER A 297 -6.18 -0.79 -14.95
C SER A 297 -5.38 -0.27 -16.14
N THR A 298 -4.12 -0.67 -16.22
CA THR A 298 -3.56 -0.75 -17.56
C THR A 298 -4.36 -1.86 -18.24
N ASP A 299 -5.59 -1.55 -18.71
CA ASP A 299 -6.51 -2.47 -19.34
C ASP A 299 -5.77 -3.05 -20.52
N PRO A 300 -5.23 -4.27 -20.42
CA PRO A 300 -4.56 -4.88 -21.54
C PRO A 300 -5.59 -5.42 -22.54
N LEU A 301 -6.88 -5.21 -22.28
CA LEU A 301 -8.01 -5.57 -23.11
C LEU A 301 -8.67 -4.28 -23.59
N HIS A 302 -9.04 -4.23 -24.86
CA HIS A 302 -9.71 -3.07 -25.41
C HIS A 302 -11.17 -3.42 -25.71
N LEU A 303 -12.12 -2.61 -25.22
CA LEU A 303 -13.54 -2.73 -25.53
C LEU A 303 -13.99 -1.47 -26.26
N GLU A 304 -14.56 -1.66 -27.45
CA GLU A 304 -15.08 -0.60 -28.30
C GLU A 304 -16.55 -0.81 -28.65
N GLY A 305 -17.26 0.30 -28.78
CA GLY A 305 -18.68 0.35 -29.11
C GLY A 305 -19.11 1.75 -29.49
N PRO A 306 -20.37 1.94 -29.90
CA PRO A 306 -20.88 3.27 -30.18
C PRO A 306 -21.03 4.07 -28.88
N SER A 307 -20.83 5.38 -28.93
CA SER A 307 -21.13 6.28 -27.81
C SER A 307 -22.64 6.47 -27.60
N GLU A 308 -23.46 6.14 -28.60
CA GLU A 308 -24.92 6.30 -28.58
C GLU A 308 -25.65 5.10 -29.20
N SER A 309 -26.83 4.78 -28.68
CA SER A 309 -27.74 3.77 -29.26
C SER A 309 -29.17 4.27 -29.27
N ARG A 310 -29.89 4.06 -30.38
CA ARG A 310 -31.31 4.45 -30.52
C ARG A 310 -32.23 3.44 -29.85
N ILE A 311 -33.28 3.91 -29.19
CA ILE A 311 -34.33 3.04 -28.65
C ILE A 311 -34.92 2.16 -29.76
N GLY A 312 -35.08 0.86 -29.48
CA GLY A 312 -35.59 -0.11 -30.45
C GLY A 312 -34.56 -0.60 -31.48
N HIS A 313 -33.31 -0.15 -31.41
CA HIS A 313 -32.21 -0.65 -32.24
C HIS A 313 -31.25 -1.52 -31.43
N SER A 314 -30.56 -2.44 -32.11
CA SER A 314 -29.44 -3.19 -31.55
C SER A 314 -28.12 -2.48 -31.85
N PHE A 315 -27.12 -2.70 -31.01
CA PHE A 315 -25.76 -2.24 -31.19
C PHE A 315 -24.78 -3.36 -30.86
N GLN A 316 -23.51 -3.19 -31.26
CA GLN A 316 -22.47 -4.19 -31.05
C GLN A 316 -21.35 -3.59 -30.22
N LEU A 317 -20.82 -4.39 -29.30
CA LEU A 317 -19.55 -4.16 -28.61
C LEU A 317 -18.53 -5.16 -29.16
N GLN A 318 -17.31 -4.70 -29.41
CA GLN A 318 -16.21 -5.51 -29.90
C GLN A 318 -15.03 -5.39 -28.95
N TRP A 319 -14.25 -6.45 -28.81
CA TRP A 319 -13.05 -6.42 -27.99
C TRP A 319 -11.84 -7.05 -28.67
N SER A 320 -10.67 -6.62 -28.22
CA SER A 320 -9.37 -7.12 -28.64
C SER A 320 -8.38 -7.21 -27.48
N GLU A 321 -7.21 -7.78 -27.75
CA GLU A 321 -6.07 -7.88 -26.82
C GLU A 321 -6.27 -8.84 -25.64
N ALA A 322 -7.32 -9.67 -25.67
CA ALA A 322 -7.45 -10.78 -24.74
C ALA A 322 -6.43 -11.90 -25.04
N GLU A 323 -6.20 -12.80 -24.09
CA GLU A 323 -5.48 -14.04 -24.36
C GLU A 323 -6.29 -14.95 -25.31
N ALA A 324 -5.61 -15.63 -26.23
CA ALA A 324 -6.24 -16.50 -27.21
C ALA A 324 -7.07 -17.59 -26.51
N PHE A 325 -8.34 -17.75 -26.92
CA PHE A 325 -9.29 -18.69 -26.33
C PHE A 325 -9.61 -18.48 -24.84
N ALA A 326 -9.27 -17.31 -24.26
CA ALA A 326 -9.60 -16.99 -22.87
C ALA A 326 -11.13 -16.85 -22.67
N PRO A 327 -11.67 -17.26 -21.50
CA PRO A 327 -13.06 -16.99 -21.17
C PRO A 327 -13.28 -15.52 -20.83
N TRP A 328 -14.40 -14.98 -21.30
CA TRP A 328 -14.79 -13.58 -21.10
C TRP A 328 -16.22 -13.44 -20.55
N TRP A 329 -16.48 -12.29 -19.93
CA TRP A 329 -17.77 -11.89 -19.37
C TRP A 329 -18.01 -10.41 -19.64
N LEU A 330 -19.17 -10.09 -20.22
CA LEU A 330 -19.57 -8.70 -20.45
C LEU A 330 -20.38 -8.21 -19.25
N LEU A 331 -19.92 -7.12 -18.64
CA LEU A 331 -20.49 -6.48 -17.48
C LEU A 331 -21.17 -5.16 -17.87
N VAL A 332 -22.19 -4.76 -17.10
CA VAL A 332 -22.90 -3.50 -17.29
C VAL A 332 -23.27 -2.87 -15.95
N SER A 333 -23.28 -1.55 -15.89
CA SER A 333 -23.80 -0.76 -14.78
C SER A 333 -24.35 0.59 -15.22
N ASP A 334 -25.18 1.22 -14.40
CA ASP A 334 -25.58 2.62 -14.53
C ASP A 334 -24.64 3.59 -13.78
N SER A 335 -23.61 3.05 -13.12
CA SER A 335 -22.57 3.77 -12.39
C SER A 335 -21.20 3.48 -13.02
N ASN A 336 -20.33 4.49 -13.06
CA ASN A 336 -18.91 4.37 -13.44
C ASN A 336 -17.98 4.73 -12.28
N ARG A 337 -18.46 4.56 -11.04
CA ARG A 337 -17.69 4.91 -9.83
C ARG A 337 -16.65 3.86 -9.44
N GLY A 338 -16.42 2.90 -10.33
CA GLY A 338 -15.64 1.70 -10.10
C GLY A 338 -16.28 0.71 -9.14
N SER A 339 -15.94 -0.55 -9.32
CA SER A 339 -16.32 -1.65 -8.45
C SER A 339 -15.17 -2.63 -8.34
N GLN A 340 -15.38 -3.72 -7.62
CA GLN A 340 -14.39 -4.75 -7.47
C GLN A 340 -15.07 -6.11 -7.60
N VAL A 341 -14.54 -6.96 -8.48
CA VAL A 341 -14.93 -8.35 -8.59
C VAL A 341 -13.71 -9.20 -8.25
N GLN A 342 -13.80 -9.94 -7.14
CA GLN A 342 -12.68 -10.66 -6.55
C GLN A 342 -11.49 -9.72 -6.24
N ASN A 343 -10.39 -9.83 -6.99
CA ASN A 343 -9.16 -9.04 -6.84
C ASN A 343 -8.94 -8.07 -8.00
N LEU A 344 -9.91 -7.94 -8.93
CA LEU A 344 -9.83 -7.04 -10.06
C LEU A 344 -10.71 -5.81 -9.81
N PHE A 345 -10.12 -4.64 -9.99
CA PHE A 345 -10.86 -3.38 -10.03
C PHE A 345 -11.53 -3.28 -11.40
N LEU A 346 -12.73 -2.72 -11.41
CA LEU A 346 -13.54 -2.49 -12.59
C LEU A 346 -13.86 -1.01 -12.61
N ASP A 347 -13.94 -0.37 -13.78
CA ASP A 347 -14.42 1.00 -13.88
C ASP A 347 -15.96 1.06 -13.79
N VAL A 348 -16.66 -0.01 -14.15
CA VAL A 348 -18.11 -0.09 -13.87
C VAL A 348 -18.36 -0.10 -12.36
N GLY A 349 -19.28 0.74 -11.91
CA GLY A 349 -19.66 0.89 -10.51
C GLY A 349 -20.76 -0.09 -10.06
N PRO A 350 -21.00 -0.25 -8.75
CA PRO A 350 -22.12 -1.04 -8.26
C PRO A 350 -23.47 -0.38 -8.64
N ALA A 351 -24.53 -1.14 -9.00
CA ALA A 351 -24.67 -2.60 -8.97
C ALA A 351 -24.35 -3.26 -10.33
N VAL A 352 -23.17 -3.89 -10.44
CA VAL A 352 -22.69 -4.55 -11.66
C VAL A 352 -23.53 -5.77 -12.01
N GLN A 353 -23.94 -5.86 -13.28
CA GLN A 353 -24.67 -7.00 -13.83
C GLN A 353 -23.87 -7.66 -14.94
N ARG A 354 -23.90 -8.99 -15.00
CA ARG A 354 -23.33 -9.75 -16.12
C ARG A 354 -24.40 -9.92 -17.20
N LEU A 355 -24.12 -9.44 -18.42
CA LEU A 355 -25.00 -9.58 -19.58
C LEU A 355 -24.73 -10.84 -20.40
N ALA A 356 -23.46 -11.18 -20.59
CA ALA A 356 -23.05 -12.29 -21.45
C ALA A 356 -21.73 -12.93 -20.98
N GLY A 357 -21.32 -14.02 -21.63
CA GLY A 357 -19.98 -14.58 -21.48
C GLY A 357 -19.72 -15.71 -22.48
N GLY A 358 -18.45 -16.00 -22.74
CA GLY A 358 -18.03 -16.97 -23.75
C GLY A 358 -16.52 -17.20 -23.75
N LEU A 359 -15.97 -17.64 -24.89
CA LEU A 359 -14.54 -17.74 -25.14
C LEU A 359 -14.14 -16.75 -26.24
N CYS A 360 -12.96 -16.15 -26.14
CA CYS A 360 -12.36 -15.36 -27.20
C CYS A 360 -11.95 -16.26 -28.37
N ASP A 361 -11.73 -15.67 -29.54
CA ASP A 361 -11.15 -16.40 -30.67
C ASP A 361 -9.64 -16.66 -30.47
N GLY A 362 -9.03 -17.35 -31.43
CA GLY A 362 -7.59 -17.67 -31.40
C GLY A 362 -6.66 -16.47 -31.54
N GLN A 363 -7.20 -15.26 -31.76
CA GLN A 363 -6.47 -14.00 -31.80
C GLN A 363 -6.79 -13.11 -30.58
N GLY A 364 -7.57 -13.60 -29.61
CA GLY A 364 -7.95 -12.81 -28.44
C GLY A 364 -9.01 -11.74 -28.72
N LYS A 365 -9.81 -11.93 -29.78
CA LYS A 365 -10.86 -10.99 -30.18
C LYS A 365 -12.25 -11.60 -30.02
N GLY A 366 -13.26 -10.73 -30.06
CA GLY A 366 -14.65 -11.14 -30.13
C GLY A 366 -15.62 -9.97 -30.21
N SER A 367 -16.91 -10.28 -30.26
CA SER A 367 -17.96 -9.27 -30.27
C SER A 367 -19.25 -9.79 -29.65
N GLN A 368 -20.06 -8.87 -29.13
CA GLN A 368 -21.37 -9.15 -28.58
C GLN A 368 -22.37 -8.10 -29.08
N THR A 369 -23.44 -8.57 -29.74
CA THR A 369 -24.58 -7.72 -30.11
C THR A 369 -25.57 -7.67 -28.96
N LEU A 370 -26.00 -6.46 -28.60
CA LEU A 370 -26.99 -6.16 -27.58
C LEU A 370 -28.21 -5.49 -28.22
N GLY A 371 -29.42 -5.93 -27.88
CA GLY A 371 -30.65 -5.22 -28.26
C GLY A 371 -31.84 -6.11 -28.60
N PRO A 372 -32.97 -5.50 -29.01
CA PRO A 372 -33.16 -4.05 -29.20
C PRO A 372 -33.18 -3.26 -27.88
N ALA A 373 -32.64 -2.04 -27.86
CA ALA A 373 -32.62 -1.17 -26.69
C ALA A 373 -34.04 -0.87 -26.18
N ALA A 374 -34.32 -1.19 -24.91
CA ALA A 374 -35.65 -1.03 -24.33
C ALA A 374 -36.00 0.45 -24.13
N ALA A 375 -37.27 0.82 -24.33
CA ALA A 375 -37.75 2.20 -24.16
C ALA A 375 -37.48 2.79 -22.76
N SER A 376 -37.34 1.95 -21.73
CA SER A 376 -36.97 2.35 -20.36
C SER A 376 -35.54 2.90 -20.23
N LEU A 377 -34.71 2.77 -21.26
CA LEU A 377 -33.35 3.30 -21.27
C LEU A 377 -33.27 4.74 -21.81
N LEU A 378 -34.35 5.29 -22.38
CA LEU A 378 -34.32 6.61 -23.00
C LEU A 378 -33.80 7.69 -22.04
N GLY A 379 -32.75 8.42 -22.47
CA GLY A 379 -32.11 9.47 -21.68
C GLY A 379 -31.15 8.97 -20.60
N ARG A 380 -30.86 7.67 -20.54
CA ARG A 380 -29.89 7.07 -19.62
C ARG A 380 -28.58 6.77 -20.36
N SER A 381 -27.51 6.69 -19.59
CA SER A 381 -26.25 6.08 -20.02
C SER A 381 -26.04 4.77 -19.27
N LEU A 382 -25.52 3.78 -19.97
CA LEU A 382 -24.99 2.56 -19.37
C LEU A 382 -23.50 2.46 -19.66
N HIS A 383 -22.79 1.91 -18.70
CA HIS A 383 -21.35 1.68 -18.73
C HIS A 383 -21.09 0.18 -18.84
N PHE A 384 -20.21 -0.20 -19.75
CA PHE A 384 -19.91 -1.58 -20.09
C PHE A 384 -18.41 -1.83 -19.94
N GLU A 385 -18.09 -3.06 -19.56
CA GLU A 385 -16.72 -3.49 -19.34
C GLU A 385 -16.62 -4.99 -19.59
N LEU A 386 -15.51 -5.44 -20.15
CA LEU A 386 -15.25 -6.84 -20.45
C LEU A 386 -14.25 -7.40 -19.45
N LEU A 387 -14.66 -8.43 -18.72
CA LEU A 387 -13.79 -9.20 -17.85
C LEU A 387 -13.28 -10.43 -18.59
N SER A 388 -12.00 -10.75 -18.50
CA SER A 388 -11.40 -11.96 -19.09
C SER A 388 -10.45 -12.67 -18.13
N ARG A 389 -10.28 -13.98 -18.30
CA ARG A 389 -9.37 -14.79 -17.47
C ARG A 389 -8.09 -15.11 -18.22
N LEU A 390 -6.96 -14.73 -17.63
CA LEU A 390 -5.62 -15.09 -18.09
C LEU A 390 -5.16 -16.41 -17.48
N SER A 391 -4.15 -17.04 -18.09
CA SER A 391 -3.45 -18.21 -17.56
C SER A 391 -2.97 -18.05 -16.11
N PHE A 392 -2.73 -16.81 -15.65
CA PHE A 392 -2.23 -16.51 -14.31
C PHE A 392 -3.05 -15.47 -13.54
N GLY A 393 -4.30 -15.18 -13.95
CA GLY A 393 -5.12 -14.19 -13.24
C GLY A 393 -6.36 -13.71 -13.99
N TRP A 394 -6.82 -12.53 -13.62
CA TRP A 394 -7.93 -11.83 -14.26
C TRP A 394 -7.44 -10.54 -14.91
N THR A 395 -8.16 -10.09 -15.91
CA THR A 395 -7.92 -8.83 -16.58
C THR A 395 -9.25 -8.26 -17.09
N GLU A 396 -9.25 -6.98 -17.42
CA GLU A 396 -10.42 -6.26 -17.86
C GLU A 396 -10.10 -5.31 -19.01
N SER A 397 -11.15 -4.70 -19.56
CA SER A 397 -11.08 -3.71 -20.60
C SER A 397 -11.35 -2.30 -20.08
N ASN A 398 -10.95 -1.30 -20.86
CA ASN A 398 -11.41 0.07 -20.63
C ASN A 398 -12.95 0.17 -20.52
N LEU A 399 -13.43 1.19 -19.80
CA LEU A 399 -14.85 1.53 -19.74
C LEU A 399 -15.41 1.97 -21.10
N GLN A 400 -16.49 1.32 -21.56
CA GLN A 400 -17.29 1.77 -22.72
C GLN A 400 -18.64 2.32 -22.26
N THR A 401 -18.92 3.59 -22.53
CA THR A 401 -20.20 4.22 -22.19
C THR A 401 -21.10 4.35 -23.42
N VAL A 402 -22.38 4.01 -23.27
CA VAL A 402 -23.40 4.15 -24.33
C VAL A 402 -24.59 4.97 -23.80
N ALA A 403 -24.87 6.10 -24.44
CA ALA A 403 -26.06 6.91 -24.16
C ALA A 403 -27.24 6.46 -25.03
N PHE A 404 -28.43 6.36 -24.44
CA PHE A 404 -29.63 5.89 -25.14
C PHE A 404 -30.51 7.06 -25.57
N VAL A 405 -30.64 7.22 -26.89
CA VAL A 405 -31.29 8.36 -27.55
C VAL A 405 -32.57 7.91 -28.29
N PRO A 406 -33.49 8.83 -28.63
CA PRO A 406 -34.75 8.51 -29.31
C PRO A 406 -34.60 7.66 -30.58
#